data_AF-A0A968DRA1-F1
#
_entry.id   AF-A0A968DRA1-F1
#
_cell.length_a   1.000
_cell.length_b   1.000
_cell.length_c   1.000
_cell.angle_alpha   90.00
_cell.angle_beta   90.00
_cell.angle_gamma   90.00
#
_symmetry.space_group_name_H-M   'P 1'
#
loop_
_entity.id
_entity.type
_entity.pdbx_description
1 polymer ?
#
loop_
_entity_poly.entity_id
_entity_poly.type
_entity_poly.pdbx_seq_one_letter_code
_entity_poly.pdbx_strand_id
1 'polypeptide(L)'
;MAFVGIAENKRHLTKPNGQPFFIMGANYEGYFDRAWQMWDDGKFNPSLIIHDFRKMADAGLNTVRLFVSPALENDVRANDFAKLDRVLQIAADHGQMVLMTFNDSHNLNLAEVAALDAKVAYRYQDDPIILGWDLENEPRFYNFAAAIYPSNRPAPIQTNVLVSHYEPRVSQQEAIELQNQRRIPGHLNPQHAFYYINGLRYFIEFAEDANRWGAQMGKTVVDYMYSTDSAKWHKLIEVLNGTVAAWLAVRHTPVRQADPNHLITVGYNWLYFAGLSANRRLDFQQFHHYGPVSLP
;
A
#
# COMPACT_ATOMS: atom_id res chain seq x y z
N MET A 1 -9.98 9.49 23.86
CA MET A 1 -10.48 10.19 22.66
C MET A 1 -11.37 9.25 21.87
N ALA A 2 -12.25 9.80 21.02
CA ALA A 2 -13.32 9.03 20.38
C ALA A 2 -12.99 8.87 18.88
N PHE A 3 -12.65 7.66 18.45
CA PHE A 3 -12.14 7.37 17.10
C PHE A 3 -13.12 6.51 16.29
N VAL A 4 -12.96 6.50 14.96
CA VAL A 4 -13.61 5.50 14.12
C VAL A 4 -13.03 4.13 14.47
N GLY A 5 -13.90 3.16 14.70
CA GLY A 5 -13.54 1.79 15.07
C GLY A 5 -14.04 0.76 14.08
N ILE A 6 -13.83 -0.51 14.42
CA ILE A 6 -14.34 -1.67 13.69
C ILE A 6 -15.42 -2.31 14.56
N ALA A 7 -16.58 -2.62 13.97
CA ALA A 7 -17.62 -3.36 14.68
C ALA A 7 -17.12 -4.71 15.18
N GLU A 8 -17.67 -5.22 16.28
CA GLU A 8 -17.26 -6.51 16.89
C GLU A 8 -17.31 -7.69 15.92
N ASN A 9 -18.30 -7.69 15.01
CA ASN A 9 -18.44 -8.72 13.97
C ASN A 9 -17.45 -8.56 12.79
N LYS A 10 -16.65 -7.48 12.79
CA LYS A 10 -15.65 -7.12 11.77
C LYS A 10 -16.22 -6.92 10.36
N ARG A 11 -17.51 -6.53 10.25
CA ARG A 11 -18.19 -6.36 8.95
C ARG A 11 -18.33 -4.91 8.48
N HIS A 12 -18.11 -3.94 9.36
CA HIS A 12 -18.24 -2.52 9.05
C HIS A 12 -17.45 -1.67 10.03
N LEU A 13 -17.24 -0.40 9.67
CA LEU A 13 -16.66 0.60 10.55
C LEU A 13 -17.76 1.26 11.40
N THR A 14 -17.38 1.75 12.56
CA THR A 14 -18.27 2.44 13.50
C THR A 14 -17.75 3.82 13.81
N LYS A 15 -18.66 4.80 13.87
CA LYS A 15 -18.40 6.09 14.50
C LYS A 15 -18.07 5.88 15.98
N PRO A 16 -17.50 6.88 16.67
CA PRO A 16 -17.18 6.73 18.09
C PRO A 16 -18.39 6.48 19.00
N ASN A 17 -19.59 6.84 18.55
CA ASN A 17 -20.85 6.56 19.26
C ASN A 17 -21.45 5.17 18.94
N GLY A 18 -20.71 4.30 18.24
CA GLY A 18 -21.14 2.94 17.86
C GLY A 18 -22.05 2.86 16.63
N GLN A 19 -22.48 3.98 16.05
CA GLN A 19 -23.28 3.95 14.82
C GLN A 19 -22.43 3.52 13.62
N PRO A 20 -23.01 2.86 12.60
CA PRO A 20 -22.29 2.53 11.39
C PRO A 20 -21.66 3.77 10.73
N PHE A 21 -20.43 3.60 10.25
CA PHE A 21 -19.70 4.57 9.46
C PHE A 21 -19.46 4.01 8.06
N PHE A 22 -19.94 4.72 7.05
CA PHE A 22 -19.72 4.39 5.65
C PHE A 22 -18.84 5.47 5.03
N ILE A 23 -17.70 5.07 4.46
CA ILE A 23 -16.76 5.98 3.84
C ILE A 23 -17.28 6.36 2.45
N MET A 24 -17.50 7.66 2.24
CA MET A 24 -17.69 8.24 0.91
C MET A 24 -16.60 9.28 0.72
N GLY A 25 -15.65 9.03 -0.17
CA GLY A 25 -14.47 9.86 -0.26
C GLY A 25 -13.81 9.91 -1.63
N ALA A 26 -12.77 10.74 -1.72
CA ALA A 26 -11.95 10.90 -2.91
C ALA A 26 -10.47 10.94 -2.55
N ASN A 27 -9.62 10.55 -3.51
CA ASN A 27 -8.20 10.90 -3.48
C ASN A 27 -8.07 12.42 -3.69
N TYR A 28 -7.17 13.08 -2.97
CA TYR A 28 -6.88 14.49 -3.14
C TYR A 28 -5.39 14.76 -3.22
N GLU A 29 -4.98 15.32 -4.35
CA GLU A 29 -3.59 15.60 -4.70
C GLU A 29 -3.34 17.09 -4.94
N GLY A 30 -4.27 17.93 -4.47
CA GLY A 30 -4.26 19.37 -4.72
C GLY A 30 -5.26 19.82 -5.76
N TYR A 31 -5.36 21.14 -5.86
CA TYR A 31 -6.17 21.82 -6.85
C TYR A 31 -5.74 21.44 -8.28
N PHE A 32 -6.69 21.42 -9.21
CA PHE A 32 -6.48 20.88 -10.57
C PHE A 32 -5.29 21.50 -11.34
N ASP A 33 -4.93 22.76 -11.06
CA ASP A 33 -3.82 23.47 -11.74
C ASP A 33 -2.42 23.06 -11.24
N ARG A 34 -2.35 22.29 -10.14
CA ARG A 34 -1.13 21.88 -9.44
C ARG A 34 -1.25 20.51 -8.79
N ALA A 35 -2.09 19.63 -9.35
CA ALA A 35 -2.24 18.28 -8.86
C ALA A 35 -0.86 17.60 -8.74
N TRP A 36 -0.65 16.85 -7.66
CA TRP A 36 0.61 16.19 -7.26
C TRP A 36 1.73 17.14 -6.80
N GLN A 37 1.50 18.45 -6.84
CA GLN A 37 2.47 19.49 -6.45
C GLN A 37 1.96 20.34 -5.28
N MET A 38 0.87 19.94 -4.61
CA MET A 38 0.25 20.78 -3.56
C MET A 38 1.19 21.05 -2.38
N TRP A 39 2.13 20.14 -2.12
CA TRP A 39 3.09 20.23 -1.02
C TRP A 39 4.35 21.02 -1.39
N ASP A 40 4.58 21.27 -2.67
CA ASP A 40 5.79 21.97 -3.14
C ASP A 40 5.83 23.42 -2.65
N ASP A 41 7.04 23.92 -2.44
CA ASP A 41 7.27 25.31 -2.05
C ASP A 41 6.71 26.29 -3.09
N GLY A 42 5.98 27.30 -2.60
CA GLY A 42 5.27 28.27 -3.44
C GLY A 42 4.02 27.73 -4.14
N LYS A 43 3.68 26.44 -3.98
CA LYS A 43 2.45 25.83 -4.53
C LYS A 43 1.39 25.56 -3.47
N PHE A 44 1.79 25.37 -2.21
CA PHE A 44 0.85 25.19 -1.09
C PHE A 44 -0.05 26.42 -0.92
N ASN A 45 -1.37 26.21 -1.10
CA ASN A 45 -2.36 27.27 -1.01
C ASN A 45 -3.61 26.80 -0.23
N PRO A 46 -3.73 27.17 1.05
CA PRO A 46 -4.88 26.81 1.89
C PRO A 46 -6.23 27.20 1.31
N SER A 47 -6.33 28.33 0.59
CA SER A 47 -7.60 28.80 0.03
C SER A 47 -8.12 27.89 -1.08
N LEU A 48 -7.23 27.33 -1.90
CA LEU A 48 -7.61 26.36 -2.92
C LEU A 48 -8.02 25.01 -2.30
N ILE A 49 -7.32 24.60 -1.24
CA ILE A 49 -7.64 23.37 -0.50
C ILE A 49 -9.00 23.49 0.17
N ILE A 50 -9.29 24.61 0.84
CA ILE A 50 -10.61 24.92 1.43
C ILE A 50 -11.70 24.87 0.35
N HIS A 51 -11.44 25.45 -0.83
CA HIS A 51 -12.41 25.46 -1.92
C HIS A 51 -12.78 24.05 -2.38
N ASP A 52 -11.81 23.16 -2.56
CA ASP A 52 -12.10 21.78 -2.95
C ASP A 52 -12.71 20.96 -1.81
N PHE A 53 -12.31 21.19 -0.55
CA PHE A 53 -12.91 20.50 0.60
C PHE A 53 -14.39 20.90 0.80
N ARG A 54 -14.75 22.15 0.49
CA ARG A 54 -16.15 22.58 0.43
C ARG A 54 -16.92 21.83 -0.65
N LYS A 55 -16.38 21.73 -1.87
CA LYS A 55 -17.03 20.93 -2.94
C LYS A 55 -17.22 19.47 -2.53
N MET A 56 -16.22 18.87 -1.86
CA MET A 56 -16.33 17.51 -1.35
C MET A 56 -17.48 17.39 -0.34
N ALA A 57 -17.57 18.32 0.61
CA ALA A 57 -18.64 18.34 1.60
C ALA A 57 -20.02 18.57 0.96
N ASP A 58 -20.13 19.51 0.01
CA ASP A 58 -21.35 19.81 -0.73
C ASP A 58 -21.82 18.61 -1.59
N ALA A 59 -20.87 17.79 -2.06
CA ALA A 59 -21.15 16.53 -2.75
C ALA A 59 -21.48 15.36 -1.80
N GLY A 60 -21.46 15.57 -0.49
CA GLY A 60 -21.75 14.57 0.53
C GLY A 60 -20.57 13.65 0.89
N LEU A 61 -19.35 13.93 0.41
CA LEU A 61 -18.17 13.18 0.81
C LEU A 61 -17.81 13.50 2.26
N ASN A 62 -17.34 12.49 2.99
CA ASN A 62 -17.00 12.55 4.41
C ASN A 62 -15.55 12.14 4.72
N THR A 63 -14.80 11.72 3.69
CA THR A 63 -13.42 11.27 3.83
C THR A 63 -12.59 11.74 2.64
N VAL A 64 -11.36 12.13 2.90
CA VAL A 64 -10.35 12.40 1.89
C VAL A 64 -9.16 11.46 2.07
N ARG A 65 -8.68 10.87 0.97
CA ARG A 65 -7.43 10.13 0.94
C ARG A 65 -6.31 11.06 0.47
N LEU A 66 -5.37 11.34 1.37
CA LEU A 66 -4.20 12.18 1.15
C LEU A 66 -2.95 11.34 1.00
N PHE A 67 -1.89 11.94 0.49
CA PHE A 67 -0.65 11.24 0.17
C PHE A 67 0.54 12.02 0.71
N VAL A 68 1.42 11.30 1.41
CA VAL A 68 2.73 11.79 1.80
C VAL A 68 3.64 11.72 0.56
N SER A 69 3.53 12.73 -0.29
CA SER A 69 4.35 12.86 -1.50
C SER A 69 5.79 13.28 -1.15
N PRO A 70 6.76 13.19 -2.08
CA PRO A 70 8.17 13.50 -1.79
C PRO A 70 8.42 14.87 -1.15
N ALA A 71 7.68 15.91 -1.54
CA ALA A 71 7.82 17.24 -0.93
C ALA A 71 7.38 17.23 0.54
N LEU A 72 6.26 16.57 0.85
CA LEU A 72 5.82 16.42 2.25
C LEU A 72 6.73 15.48 3.04
N GLU A 73 7.29 14.42 2.42
CA GLU A 73 8.30 13.58 3.06
C GLU A 73 9.51 14.43 3.52
N ASN A 74 9.98 15.34 2.68
CA ASN A 74 11.11 16.22 3.00
C ASN A 74 10.79 17.14 4.18
N ASP A 75 9.60 17.76 4.19
CA ASP A 75 9.13 18.59 5.29
C ASP A 75 9.09 17.77 6.60
N VAL A 76 8.49 16.58 6.58
CA VAL A 76 8.43 15.67 7.74
C VAL A 76 9.83 15.27 8.21
N ARG A 77 10.78 14.97 7.32
CA ARG A 77 12.18 14.66 7.68
C ARG A 77 12.86 15.85 8.36
N ALA A 78 12.57 17.07 7.93
CA ALA A 78 13.03 18.31 8.55
C ALA A 78 12.33 18.65 9.88
N ASN A 79 11.35 17.85 10.32
CA ASN A 79 10.43 18.16 11.44
C ASN A 79 9.52 19.37 11.17
N ASP A 80 9.31 19.73 9.91
CA ASP A 80 8.30 20.71 9.52
C ASP A 80 6.98 19.99 9.22
N PHE A 81 5.96 20.29 10.03
CA PHE A 81 4.62 19.74 9.89
C PHE A 81 3.59 20.82 9.55
N ALA A 82 4.00 22.07 9.35
CA ALA A 82 3.08 23.20 9.26
C ALA A 82 2.05 23.05 8.12
N LYS A 83 2.47 22.54 6.95
CA LYS A 83 1.56 22.28 5.83
C LYS A 83 0.55 21.18 6.17
N LEU A 84 1.01 20.08 6.77
CA LEU A 84 0.14 18.96 7.13
C LEU A 84 -0.83 19.33 8.25
N ASP A 85 -0.35 19.98 9.32
CA ASP A 85 -1.19 20.53 10.40
C ASP A 85 -2.30 21.41 9.82
N ARG A 86 -1.96 22.28 8.86
CA ARG A 86 -2.93 23.17 8.21
C ARG A 86 -3.97 22.39 7.40
N VAL A 87 -3.58 21.35 6.69
CA VAL A 87 -4.51 20.51 5.92
C VAL A 87 -5.43 19.70 6.83
N LEU A 88 -4.90 19.13 7.92
CA LEU A 88 -5.72 18.41 8.91
C LEU A 88 -6.73 19.34 9.60
N GLN A 89 -6.33 20.59 9.92
CA GLN A 89 -7.29 21.58 10.41
C GLN A 89 -8.38 21.90 9.38
N ILE A 90 -8.03 22.06 8.09
CA ILE A 90 -9.03 22.29 7.04
C ILE A 90 -9.96 21.09 6.92
N ALA A 91 -9.45 19.87 7.04
CA ALA A 91 -10.23 18.64 7.04
C ALA A 91 -11.25 18.63 8.19
N ALA A 92 -10.80 18.96 9.41
CA ALA A 92 -11.66 19.08 10.58
C ALA A 92 -12.75 20.16 10.41
N ASP A 93 -12.38 21.35 9.91
CA ASP A 93 -13.32 22.46 9.66
C ASP A 93 -14.43 22.10 8.66
N HIS A 94 -14.20 21.11 7.79
CA HIS A 94 -15.14 20.67 6.74
C HIS A 94 -15.71 19.27 6.98
N GLY A 95 -15.45 18.68 8.16
CA GLY A 95 -15.96 17.34 8.52
C GLY A 95 -15.43 16.22 7.62
N GLN A 96 -14.24 16.38 7.05
CA GLN A 96 -13.58 15.38 6.21
C GLN A 96 -12.60 14.55 7.03
N MET A 97 -12.90 13.27 7.24
CA MET A 97 -11.95 12.32 7.81
C MET A 97 -10.75 12.14 6.86
N VAL A 98 -9.57 11.87 7.38
CA VAL A 98 -8.33 11.76 6.59
C VAL A 98 -7.79 10.34 6.61
N LEU A 99 -7.74 9.69 5.45
CA LEU A 99 -6.92 8.48 5.24
C LEU A 99 -5.58 8.91 4.67
N MET A 100 -4.51 8.79 5.45
CA MET A 100 -3.18 9.23 5.01
C MET A 100 -2.41 8.07 4.38
N THR A 101 -2.01 8.25 3.12
CA THR A 101 -1.25 7.26 2.35
C THR A 101 0.23 7.53 2.45
N PHE A 102 0.97 6.58 2.96
CA PHE A 102 2.42 6.61 3.06
C PHE A 102 3.11 6.04 1.81
N ASN A 103 4.42 6.30 1.73
CA ASN A 103 5.34 5.75 0.73
C ASN A 103 4.86 5.86 -0.72
N ASP A 104 4.29 7.00 -1.12
CA ASP A 104 3.85 7.23 -2.51
C ASP A 104 5.03 7.23 -3.49
N SER A 105 6.24 7.52 -2.99
CA SER A 105 7.50 7.41 -3.73
C SER A 105 7.96 5.95 -3.98
N HIS A 106 7.30 4.96 -3.38
CA HIS A 106 7.69 3.54 -3.43
C HIS A 106 9.15 3.29 -3.02
N ASN A 107 9.63 3.99 -1.98
CA ASN A 107 10.97 3.75 -1.44
C ASN A 107 11.09 2.29 -0.98
N LEU A 108 12.13 1.61 -1.46
CA LEU A 108 12.40 0.21 -1.20
C LEU A 108 13.09 -0.03 0.15
N ASN A 109 13.65 1.00 0.79
CA ASN A 109 14.26 0.87 2.10
C ASN A 109 13.18 0.83 3.20
N LEU A 110 12.75 -0.38 3.56
CA LEU A 110 11.63 -0.56 4.48
C LEU A 110 11.89 -0.01 5.88
N ALA A 111 13.16 0.04 6.32
CA ALA A 111 13.50 0.60 7.62
C ALA A 111 13.34 2.14 7.64
N GLU A 112 13.77 2.81 6.57
CA GLU A 112 13.59 4.26 6.42
C GLU A 112 12.12 4.64 6.27
N VAL A 113 11.36 3.87 5.48
CA VAL A 113 9.91 4.05 5.31
C VAL A 113 9.21 3.89 6.66
N ALA A 114 9.43 2.77 7.36
CA ALA A 114 8.77 2.52 8.63
C ALA A 114 9.09 3.58 9.70
N ALA A 115 10.31 4.13 9.70
CA ALA A 115 10.69 5.21 10.61
C ALA A 115 9.95 6.52 10.30
N LEU A 116 9.80 6.88 9.03
CA LEU A 116 9.05 8.06 8.61
C LEU A 116 7.56 7.91 8.93
N ASP A 117 6.97 6.77 8.56
CA ASP A 117 5.55 6.47 8.79
C ASP A 117 5.20 6.53 10.28
N ALA A 118 6.01 5.87 11.12
CA ALA A 118 5.82 5.88 12.57
C ALA A 118 5.96 7.29 13.18
N LYS A 119 6.83 8.14 12.62
CA LYS A 119 6.98 9.52 13.06
C LYS A 119 5.71 10.35 12.79
N VAL A 120 5.12 10.19 11.60
CA VAL A 120 3.85 10.85 11.26
C VAL A 120 2.72 10.31 12.16
N ALA A 121 2.60 8.98 12.26
CA ALA A 121 1.57 8.34 13.08
C ALA A 121 1.65 8.77 14.56
N TYR A 122 2.84 8.81 15.15
CA TYR A 122 3.04 9.23 16.54
C TYR A 122 2.60 10.68 16.79
N ARG A 123 2.88 11.59 15.85
CA ARG A 123 2.50 13.00 15.97
C ARG A 123 0.98 13.18 16.05
N TYR A 124 0.24 12.39 15.28
CA TYR A 124 -1.22 12.53 15.12
C TYR A 124 -2.00 11.38 15.76
N GLN A 125 -1.40 10.60 16.67
CA GLN A 125 -2.02 9.43 17.31
C GLN A 125 -3.31 9.73 18.09
N ASP A 126 -3.49 11.01 18.43
CA ASP A 126 -4.60 11.55 19.21
C ASP A 126 -5.55 12.42 18.37
N ASP A 127 -5.26 12.65 17.08
CA ASP A 127 -6.09 13.50 16.23
C ASP A 127 -7.30 12.74 15.67
N PRO A 128 -8.53 13.01 16.13
CA PRO A 128 -9.72 12.25 15.74
C PRO A 128 -10.14 12.48 14.28
N ILE A 129 -9.53 13.43 13.56
CA ILE A 129 -9.81 13.61 12.13
C ILE A 129 -9.13 12.53 11.27
N ILE A 130 -8.09 11.89 11.79
CA ILE A 130 -7.44 10.78 11.11
C ILE A 130 -8.40 9.57 11.13
N LEU A 131 -8.70 9.04 9.95
CA LEU A 131 -9.39 7.75 9.81
C LEU A 131 -8.41 6.60 10.00
N GLY A 132 -7.23 6.74 9.41
CA GLY A 132 -6.22 5.70 9.42
C GLY A 132 -5.02 5.98 8.53
N TRP A 133 -4.14 4.98 8.51
CA TRP A 133 -2.87 4.95 7.81
C TRP A 133 -2.94 3.92 6.68
N ASP A 134 -2.95 4.38 5.43
CA ASP A 134 -2.75 3.54 4.27
C ASP A 134 -1.24 3.39 4.05
N LEU A 135 -0.70 2.19 4.27
CA LEU A 135 0.74 1.99 4.24
C LEU A 135 1.32 2.23 2.83
N GLU A 136 0.67 1.84 1.74
CA GLU A 136 1.24 2.12 0.43
C GLU A 136 0.15 2.19 -0.62
N ASN A 137 0.29 3.17 -1.50
CA ASN A 137 -0.47 3.22 -2.73
C ASN A 137 -0.04 2.08 -3.65
N GLU A 138 -0.92 1.13 -3.96
CA GLU A 138 -0.78 0.14 -5.04
C GLU A 138 0.55 -0.66 -5.10
N PRO A 139 1.05 -1.24 -3.99
CA PRO A 139 2.29 -2.02 -4.04
C PRO A 139 2.13 -3.26 -4.94
N ARG A 140 3.14 -3.51 -5.78
CA ARG A 140 3.18 -4.62 -6.75
C ARG A 140 4.32 -5.59 -6.43
N PHE A 141 4.51 -6.61 -7.28
CA PHE A 141 5.58 -7.60 -7.13
C PHE A 141 6.96 -6.96 -6.88
N TYR A 142 7.29 -5.91 -7.63
CA TYR A 142 8.53 -5.16 -7.49
C TYR A 142 8.74 -4.63 -6.05
N ASN A 143 7.72 -4.00 -5.47
CA ASN A 143 7.76 -3.42 -4.12
C ASN A 143 8.05 -4.47 -3.04
N PHE A 144 7.64 -5.72 -3.26
CA PHE A 144 7.88 -6.81 -2.33
C PHE A 144 9.23 -7.51 -2.58
N ALA A 145 9.55 -7.82 -3.83
CA ALA A 145 10.69 -8.65 -4.19
C ALA A 145 12.01 -7.86 -4.26
N ALA A 146 11.96 -6.57 -4.60
CA ALA A 146 13.14 -5.70 -4.69
C ALA A 146 13.40 -4.86 -3.43
N ALA A 147 12.49 -4.90 -2.44
CA ALA A 147 12.63 -4.18 -1.19
C ALA A 147 13.91 -4.56 -0.43
N ILE A 148 14.44 -3.60 0.31
CA ILE A 148 15.55 -3.76 1.24
C ILE A 148 14.95 -4.04 2.62
N TYR A 149 14.95 -5.31 3.00
CA TYR A 149 14.45 -5.75 4.30
C TYR A 149 15.53 -5.60 5.38
N PRO A 150 15.15 -5.27 6.63
CA PRO A 150 16.04 -5.42 7.77
C PRO A 150 16.58 -6.86 7.87
N SER A 151 17.85 -7.01 8.25
CA SER A 151 18.53 -8.32 8.29
C SER A 151 17.86 -9.37 9.17
N ASN A 152 17.12 -8.94 10.20
CA ASN A 152 16.37 -9.80 11.10
C ASN A 152 14.96 -10.16 10.58
N ARG A 153 14.56 -9.69 9.39
CA ARG A 153 13.26 -9.94 8.78
C ARG A 153 13.38 -10.22 7.27
N PRO A 154 14.12 -11.25 6.86
CA PRO A 154 14.28 -11.57 5.44
C PRO A 154 12.93 -11.97 4.81
N ALA A 155 12.75 -11.60 3.54
CA ALA A 155 11.57 -12.00 2.78
C ALA A 155 11.80 -13.35 2.08
N PRO A 156 10.85 -14.32 2.19
CA PRO A 156 10.98 -15.61 1.51
C PRO A 156 11.20 -15.51 -0.01
N ILE A 157 10.64 -14.50 -0.68
CA ILE A 157 10.84 -14.27 -2.13
C ILE A 157 12.30 -13.98 -2.50
N GLN A 158 13.12 -13.51 -1.55
CA GLN A 158 14.54 -13.20 -1.75
C GLN A 158 15.46 -14.38 -1.40
N THR A 159 14.91 -15.60 -1.35
CA THR A 159 15.65 -16.82 -1.02
C THR A 159 15.61 -17.83 -2.16
N ASN A 160 16.34 -18.93 -2.02
CA ASN A 160 16.34 -20.01 -3.01
C ASN A 160 15.07 -20.86 -3.02
N VAL A 161 14.10 -20.65 -2.10
CA VAL A 161 12.96 -21.56 -1.91
C VAL A 161 12.19 -21.85 -3.20
N LEU A 162 11.95 -20.83 -4.04
CA LEU A 162 11.22 -21.03 -5.29
C LEU A 162 12.06 -21.71 -6.37
N VAL A 163 13.32 -21.31 -6.55
CA VAL A 163 14.20 -21.93 -7.56
C VAL A 163 14.53 -23.37 -7.24
N SER A 164 14.65 -23.72 -5.95
CA SER A 164 14.83 -25.11 -5.51
C SER A 164 13.58 -25.97 -5.73
N HIS A 165 12.40 -25.36 -5.80
CA HIS A 165 11.13 -26.08 -5.96
C HIS A 165 10.67 -26.19 -7.43
N TYR A 166 10.86 -25.13 -8.22
CA TYR A 166 10.33 -25.02 -9.59
C TYR A 166 11.36 -25.16 -10.71
N GLU A 167 12.65 -25.28 -10.36
CA GLU A 167 13.80 -25.15 -11.27
C GLU A 167 13.90 -23.75 -11.91
N PRO A 168 15.11 -23.20 -12.07
CA PRO A 168 15.28 -21.85 -12.62
C PRO A 168 14.74 -21.74 -14.06
N ARG A 169 13.94 -20.70 -14.31
CA ARG A 169 13.56 -20.23 -15.65
C ARG A 169 14.65 -19.43 -16.34
N VAL A 170 15.51 -18.78 -15.55
CA VAL A 170 16.57 -17.88 -15.99
C VAL A 170 17.84 -18.25 -15.27
N SER A 171 18.96 -18.36 -15.98
CA SER A 171 20.27 -18.71 -15.39
C SER A 171 20.86 -17.54 -14.58
N GLN A 172 21.86 -17.81 -13.74
CA GLN A 172 22.57 -16.73 -13.03
C GLN A 172 23.27 -15.75 -13.99
N GLN A 173 23.86 -16.27 -15.06
CA GLN A 173 24.53 -15.45 -16.07
C GLN A 173 23.53 -14.54 -16.80
N GLU A 174 22.39 -15.08 -17.20
CA GLU A 174 21.32 -14.30 -17.82
C GLU A 174 20.75 -13.25 -16.85
N ALA A 175 20.63 -13.55 -15.56
CA ALA A 175 20.22 -12.57 -14.55
C ALA A 175 21.18 -11.37 -14.49
N ILE A 176 22.49 -11.61 -14.54
CA ILE A 176 23.53 -10.56 -14.60
C ILE A 176 23.39 -9.74 -15.88
N GLU A 177 23.15 -10.38 -17.02
CA GLU A 177 22.93 -9.68 -18.30
C GLU A 177 21.69 -8.79 -18.26
N LEU A 178 20.59 -9.27 -17.67
CA LEU A 178 19.38 -8.48 -17.48
C LEU A 178 19.61 -7.29 -16.54
N GLN A 179 20.45 -7.42 -15.50
CA GLN A 179 20.87 -6.29 -14.66
C GLN A 179 21.67 -5.26 -15.45
N ASN A 180 22.64 -5.71 -16.24
CA ASN A 180 23.47 -4.83 -17.08
C ASN A 180 22.62 -4.07 -18.12
N GLN A 181 21.55 -4.69 -18.61
CA GLN A 181 20.56 -4.08 -19.50
C GLN A 181 19.52 -3.22 -18.77
N ARG A 182 19.60 -3.07 -17.44
CA ARG A 182 18.63 -2.36 -16.59
C ARG A 182 17.20 -2.89 -16.72
N ARG A 183 17.04 -4.18 -17.02
CA ARG A 183 15.73 -4.85 -17.13
C ARG A 183 15.22 -5.40 -15.80
N ILE A 184 16.12 -5.55 -14.82
CA ILE A 184 15.81 -5.89 -13.43
C ILE A 184 16.60 -4.95 -12.50
N PRO A 185 16.28 -4.87 -11.19
CA PRO A 185 16.84 -3.85 -10.31
C PRO A 185 18.37 -4.00 -10.17
N GLY A 186 19.08 -2.89 -10.36
CA GLY A 186 20.55 -2.85 -10.34
C GLY A 186 21.17 -2.86 -8.93
N HIS A 187 20.41 -2.55 -7.89
CA HIS A 187 20.89 -2.54 -6.49
C HIS A 187 20.96 -3.93 -5.86
N LEU A 188 20.35 -4.94 -6.48
CA LEU A 188 20.38 -6.31 -5.98
C LEU A 188 21.77 -6.93 -6.24
N ASN A 189 22.30 -7.64 -5.25
CA ASN A 189 23.48 -8.49 -5.47
C ASN A 189 23.15 -9.61 -6.49
N PRO A 190 24.15 -10.24 -7.14
CA PRO A 190 23.90 -11.23 -8.19
C PRO A 190 22.99 -12.39 -7.78
N GLN A 191 23.07 -12.83 -6.52
CA GLN A 191 22.25 -13.91 -6.00
C GLN A 191 20.77 -13.48 -5.87
N HIS A 192 20.51 -12.30 -5.30
CA HIS A 192 19.17 -11.75 -5.19
C HIS A 192 18.59 -11.37 -6.55
N ALA A 193 19.42 -10.91 -7.50
CA ALA A 193 18.99 -10.66 -8.87
C ALA A 193 18.47 -11.93 -9.55
N PHE A 194 19.20 -13.04 -9.37
CA PHE A 194 18.79 -14.37 -9.83
C PHE A 194 17.48 -14.83 -9.20
N TYR A 195 17.28 -14.65 -7.90
CA TYR A 195 16.00 -14.98 -7.24
C TYR A 195 14.86 -14.07 -7.70
N TYR A 196 15.12 -12.76 -7.83
CA TYR A 196 14.14 -11.78 -8.29
C TYR A 196 13.58 -12.13 -9.67
N ILE A 197 14.45 -12.36 -10.66
CA ILE A 197 13.98 -12.61 -12.02
C ILE A 197 13.24 -13.95 -12.11
N ASN A 198 13.72 -15.00 -11.45
CA ASN A 198 13.02 -16.27 -11.42
C ASN A 198 11.67 -16.16 -10.70
N GLY A 199 11.62 -15.48 -9.55
CA GLY A 199 10.39 -15.16 -8.84
C GLY A 199 9.38 -14.42 -9.72
N LEU A 200 9.84 -13.43 -10.49
CA LEU A 200 9.02 -12.69 -11.44
C LEU A 200 8.48 -13.61 -12.55
N ARG A 201 9.29 -14.53 -13.09
CA ARG A 201 8.83 -15.50 -14.10
C ARG A 201 7.75 -16.43 -13.55
N TYR A 202 7.95 -17.00 -12.37
CA TYR A 202 6.92 -17.84 -11.74
C TYR A 202 5.65 -17.05 -11.46
N PHE A 203 5.76 -15.79 -11.00
CA PHE A 203 4.60 -14.93 -10.77
C PHE A 203 3.82 -14.65 -12.05
N ILE A 204 4.50 -14.40 -13.17
CA ILE A 204 3.85 -14.18 -14.47
C ILE A 204 3.12 -15.45 -14.93
N GLU A 205 3.77 -16.61 -14.89
CA GLU A 205 3.16 -17.89 -15.26
C GLU A 205 1.92 -18.20 -14.38
N PHE A 206 2.03 -17.98 -13.07
CA PHE A 206 0.91 -18.11 -12.14
C PHE A 206 -0.23 -17.14 -12.47
N ALA A 207 0.08 -15.88 -12.76
CA ALA A 207 -0.91 -14.88 -13.10
C ALA A 207 -1.67 -15.22 -14.39
N GLU A 208 -0.96 -15.72 -15.41
CA GLU A 208 -1.55 -16.20 -16.66
C GLU A 208 -2.48 -17.38 -16.43
N ASP A 209 -2.07 -18.38 -15.64
CA ASP A 209 -2.92 -19.51 -15.30
C ASP A 209 -4.16 -19.09 -14.53
N ALA A 210 -4.00 -18.23 -13.52
CA ALA A 210 -5.09 -17.75 -12.69
C ALA A 210 -6.12 -16.96 -13.51
N ASN A 211 -5.66 -16.09 -14.41
CA ASN A 211 -6.53 -15.31 -15.27
C ASN A 211 -7.29 -16.19 -16.27
N ARG A 212 -6.59 -17.18 -16.87
CA ARG A 212 -7.20 -18.14 -17.78
C ARG A 212 -8.27 -18.98 -17.08
N TRP A 213 -7.95 -19.50 -15.89
CA TRP A 213 -8.89 -20.25 -15.07
C TRP A 213 -10.08 -19.38 -14.63
N GLY A 214 -9.84 -18.15 -14.19
CA GLY A 214 -10.89 -17.22 -13.77
C GLY A 214 -11.87 -16.89 -14.90
N ALA A 215 -11.35 -16.66 -16.10
CA ALA A 215 -12.17 -16.46 -17.30
C ALA A 215 -13.01 -17.68 -17.67
N GLN A 216 -12.48 -18.89 -17.50
CA GLN A 216 -13.19 -20.15 -17.80
C GLN A 216 -14.26 -20.47 -16.74
N MET A 217 -13.98 -20.20 -15.48
CA MET A 217 -14.83 -20.57 -14.35
C MET A 217 -15.81 -19.46 -13.92
N GLY A 218 -15.69 -18.26 -14.48
CA GLY A 218 -16.45 -17.08 -14.02
C GLY A 218 -16.11 -16.69 -12.59
N LYS A 219 -14.83 -16.83 -12.21
CA LYS A 219 -14.33 -16.65 -10.84
C LYS A 219 -13.12 -15.71 -10.80
N THR A 220 -12.73 -15.29 -9.60
CA THR A 220 -11.60 -14.38 -9.39
C THR A 220 -10.28 -15.14 -9.24
N VAL A 221 -9.16 -14.41 -9.31
CA VAL A 221 -7.85 -14.96 -8.95
C VAL A 221 -7.76 -15.39 -7.49
N VAL A 222 -8.52 -14.75 -6.59
CA VAL A 222 -8.57 -15.15 -5.18
C VAL A 222 -9.20 -16.54 -5.07
N ASP A 223 -10.28 -16.79 -5.81
CA ASP A 223 -10.90 -18.12 -5.87
C ASP A 223 -9.91 -19.18 -6.40
N TYR A 224 -9.13 -18.83 -7.43
CA TYR A 224 -8.11 -19.72 -7.96
C TYR A 224 -7.06 -20.08 -6.90
N MET A 225 -6.52 -19.09 -6.19
CA MET A 225 -5.51 -19.26 -5.13
C MET A 225 -5.94 -20.21 -4.00
N TYR A 226 -7.25 -20.32 -3.76
CA TYR A 226 -7.82 -21.20 -2.73
C TYR A 226 -8.45 -22.47 -3.30
N SER A 227 -8.37 -22.67 -4.63
CA SER A 227 -8.85 -23.87 -5.30
C SER A 227 -7.79 -24.97 -5.36
N THR A 228 -8.23 -26.21 -5.49
CA THR A 228 -7.34 -27.36 -5.76
C THR A 228 -6.63 -27.25 -7.11
N ASP A 229 -7.16 -26.48 -8.07
CA ASP A 229 -6.58 -26.30 -9.40
C ASP A 229 -5.28 -25.49 -9.36
N SER A 230 -5.04 -24.74 -8.28
CA SER A 230 -3.79 -24.02 -8.05
C SER A 230 -2.69 -24.86 -7.37
N ALA A 231 -2.87 -26.18 -7.22
CA ALA A 231 -1.95 -27.05 -6.50
C ALA A 231 -0.48 -26.89 -6.90
N LYS A 232 -0.21 -26.74 -8.20
CA LYS A 232 1.16 -26.52 -8.70
C LYS A 232 1.76 -25.18 -8.23
N TRP A 233 0.95 -24.20 -7.88
CA TRP A 233 1.36 -22.86 -7.43
C TRP A 233 1.29 -22.67 -5.91
N HIS A 234 0.91 -23.68 -5.13
CA HIS A 234 0.79 -23.55 -3.67
C HIS A 234 2.09 -23.05 -3.01
N LYS A 235 3.26 -23.54 -3.45
CA LYS A 235 4.55 -23.08 -2.91
C LYS A 235 4.83 -21.61 -3.25
N LEU A 236 4.48 -21.16 -4.45
CA LEU A 236 4.55 -19.74 -4.81
C LEU A 236 3.62 -18.91 -3.93
N ILE A 237 2.36 -19.30 -3.77
CA ILE A 237 1.37 -18.59 -2.95
C ILE A 237 1.83 -18.49 -1.49
N GLU A 238 2.39 -19.57 -0.93
CA GLU A 238 3.00 -19.59 0.41
C GLU A 238 4.14 -18.57 0.54
N VAL A 239 5.06 -18.54 -0.44
CA VAL A 239 6.19 -17.60 -0.46
C VAL A 239 5.73 -16.16 -0.61
N LEU A 240 4.74 -15.88 -1.47
CA LEU A 240 4.16 -14.54 -1.62
C LEU A 240 3.46 -14.11 -0.32
N ASN A 241 2.69 -14.99 0.33
CA ASN A 241 2.06 -14.73 1.61
C ASN A 241 3.09 -14.42 2.71
N GLY A 242 4.15 -15.24 2.82
CA GLY A 242 5.23 -15.00 3.79
C GLY A 242 6.01 -13.71 3.51
N THR A 243 6.15 -13.35 2.25
CA THR A 243 6.78 -12.09 1.83
C THR A 243 5.94 -10.88 2.22
N VAL A 244 4.64 -10.89 1.93
CA VAL A 244 3.72 -9.82 2.38
C VAL A 244 3.69 -9.75 3.91
N ALA A 245 3.71 -10.89 4.61
CA ALA A 245 3.79 -10.90 6.07
C ALA A 245 5.08 -10.25 6.61
N ALA A 246 6.23 -10.53 6.00
CA ALA A 246 7.50 -9.90 6.36
C ALA A 246 7.48 -8.39 6.09
N TRP A 247 6.98 -7.98 4.93
CA TRP A 247 6.83 -6.58 4.54
C TRP A 247 5.90 -5.82 5.50
N LEU A 248 4.72 -6.37 5.78
CA LEU A 248 3.78 -5.82 6.76
C LEU A 248 4.40 -5.76 8.15
N ALA A 249 5.14 -6.78 8.59
CA ALA A 249 5.74 -6.76 9.91
C ALA A 249 6.65 -5.54 10.10
N VAL A 250 7.50 -5.23 9.12
CA VAL A 250 8.44 -4.10 9.15
C VAL A 250 7.70 -2.76 9.21
N ARG A 251 6.59 -2.62 8.49
CA ARG A 251 5.89 -1.35 8.31
C ARG A 251 4.73 -1.12 9.28
N HIS A 252 3.83 -2.10 9.40
CA HIS A 252 2.68 -2.04 10.28
C HIS A 252 3.09 -1.97 11.75
N THR A 253 4.10 -2.74 12.20
CA THR A 253 4.39 -2.84 13.64
C THR A 253 4.82 -1.51 14.25
N PRO A 254 5.76 -0.75 13.65
CA PRO A 254 6.12 0.58 14.14
C PRO A 254 4.96 1.58 14.10
N VAL A 255 4.17 1.60 13.02
CA VAL A 255 3.00 2.48 12.91
C VAL A 255 1.97 2.18 14.00
N ARG A 256 1.64 0.90 14.23
CA ARG A 256 0.72 0.49 15.31
C ARG A 256 1.25 0.79 16.72
N GLN A 257 2.57 0.73 16.92
CA GLN A 257 3.18 1.10 18.20
C GLN A 257 3.16 2.61 18.44
N ALA A 258 3.36 3.40 17.38
CA ALA A 258 3.27 4.85 17.40
C ALA A 258 1.84 5.34 17.56
N ASP A 259 0.87 4.62 17.00
CA ASP A 259 -0.56 4.93 17.03
C ASP A 259 -1.41 3.66 17.25
N PRO A 260 -1.84 3.40 18.50
CA PRO A 260 -2.65 2.25 18.82
C PRO A 260 -4.13 2.41 18.45
N ASN A 261 -4.58 3.62 18.05
CA ASN A 261 -5.99 3.96 17.96
C ASN A 261 -6.53 3.96 16.53
N HIS A 262 -5.79 4.52 15.57
CA HIS A 262 -6.29 4.67 14.20
C HIS A 262 -6.18 3.39 13.35
N LEU A 263 -6.98 3.31 12.29
CA LEU A 263 -7.00 2.14 11.42
C LEU A 263 -5.73 2.05 10.56
N ILE A 264 -5.33 0.86 10.15
CA ILE A 264 -4.20 0.59 9.25
C ILE A 264 -4.66 -0.29 8.09
N THR A 265 -4.33 0.12 6.87
CA THR A 265 -4.68 -0.57 5.62
C THR A 265 -3.52 -0.53 4.61
N VAL A 266 -3.74 -1.11 3.44
CA VAL A 266 -2.88 -1.00 2.26
C VAL A 266 -3.79 -0.84 1.03
N GLY A 267 -3.55 0.19 0.22
CA GLY A 267 -4.28 0.48 -1.01
C GLY A 267 -3.91 -0.43 -2.18
N TYR A 268 -4.20 -1.73 -2.11
CA TYR A 268 -3.88 -2.68 -3.19
C TYR A 268 -4.65 -2.40 -4.48
N ASN A 269 -4.06 -2.68 -5.64
CA ASN A 269 -4.76 -2.77 -6.93
C ASN A 269 -4.67 -4.17 -7.56
N TRP A 270 -3.88 -5.09 -6.99
CA TRP A 270 -3.67 -6.45 -7.48
C TRP A 270 -4.23 -7.48 -6.50
N LEU A 271 -5.26 -8.21 -6.94
CA LEU A 271 -5.91 -9.24 -6.12
C LEU A 271 -4.97 -10.37 -5.70
N TYR A 272 -3.90 -10.62 -6.48
CA TYR A 272 -2.83 -11.55 -6.15
C TYR A 272 -2.18 -11.29 -4.79
N PHE A 273 -2.12 -10.02 -4.38
CA PHE A 273 -1.54 -9.62 -3.09
C PHE A 273 -2.62 -9.29 -2.06
N ALA A 274 -3.69 -8.59 -2.45
CA ALA A 274 -4.81 -8.28 -1.55
C ALA A 274 -5.47 -9.53 -0.95
N GLY A 275 -5.58 -10.61 -1.73
CA GLY A 275 -6.19 -11.87 -1.32
C GLY A 275 -5.34 -12.72 -0.37
N LEU A 276 -4.08 -12.36 -0.10
CA LEU A 276 -3.20 -13.15 0.76
C LEU A 276 -3.59 -13.02 2.24
N SER A 277 -3.51 -14.15 2.96
CA SER A 277 -3.90 -14.22 4.37
C SER A 277 -3.07 -13.31 5.30
N ALA A 278 -1.87 -12.92 4.90
CA ALA A 278 -1.03 -11.96 5.60
C ALA A 278 -1.75 -10.62 5.88
N ASN A 279 -2.69 -10.24 5.00
CA ASN A 279 -3.48 -9.01 5.16
C ASN A 279 -4.52 -9.06 6.28
N ARG A 280 -4.70 -10.22 6.96
CA ARG A 280 -5.51 -10.29 8.19
C ARG A 280 -4.92 -9.49 9.36
N ARG A 281 -3.69 -8.98 9.21
CA ARG A 281 -3.08 -8.03 10.14
C ARG A 281 -3.61 -6.60 9.97
N LEU A 282 -4.17 -6.26 8.81
CA LEU A 282 -4.77 -4.96 8.53
C LEU A 282 -6.16 -4.87 9.17
N ASP A 283 -6.59 -3.66 9.50
CA ASP A 283 -7.89 -3.41 10.12
C ASP A 283 -9.05 -3.54 9.13
N PHE A 284 -8.81 -3.15 7.88
CA PHE A 284 -9.73 -3.33 6.78
C PHE A 284 -8.96 -3.58 5.48
N GLN A 285 -9.66 -4.10 4.48
CA GLN A 285 -9.10 -4.26 3.14
C GLN A 285 -9.54 -3.10 2.26
N GLN A 286 -8.58 -2.51 1.55
CA GLN A 286 -8.80 -1.51 0.52
C GLN A 286 -8.35 -2.10 -0.82
N PHE A 287 -9.14 -1.88 -1.86
CA PHE A 287 -8.83 -2.36 -3.20
C PHE A 287 -9.21 -1.32 -4.26
N HIS A 288 -8.27 -1.00 -5.13
CA HIS A 288 -8.49 -0.10 -6.26
C HIS A 288 -8.90 -0.92 -7.48
N HIS A 289 -10.10 -0.65 -7.98
CA HIS A 289 -10.59 -1.24 -9.22
C HIS A 289 -10.85 -0.13 -10.23
N TYR A 290 -10.11 -0.19 -11.33
CA TYR A 290 -10.35 0.66 -12.49
C TYR A 290 -11.13 -0.17 -13.50
N GLY A 291 -12.30 0.33 -13.92
CA GLY A 291 -13.11 -0.33 -14.93
C GLY A 291 -12.34 -0.47 -16.27
N PRO A 292 -12.85 -1.25 -17.23
CA PRO A 292 -12.30 -1.23 -18.58
C PRO A 292 -12.27 0.22 -19.06
N VAL A 293 -11.13 0.67 -19.58
CA VAL A 293 -11.00 2.01 -20.17
C VAL A 293 -11.88 2.04 -21.41
N SER A 294 -13.15 2.39 -21.26
CA SER A 294 -13.97 2.88 -22.34
C SER A 294 -13.76 4.39 -22.41
N LEU A 295 -12.69 4.81 -23.10
CA LEU A 295 -12.71 6.14 -23.69
C LEU A 295 -13.62 6.06 -24.92
N PRO A 296 -14.60 6.97 -25.09
CA PRO A 296 -15.25 7.17 -26.38
C PRO A 296 -14.25 7.60 -27.45
#